data_AF-A0A443SLK1-F1
#
_entry.id   AF-A0A443SLK1-F1
#
_cell.length_a   1.000
_cell.length_b   1.000
_cell.length_c   1.000
_cell.angle_alpha   90.00
_cell.angle_beta   90.00
_cell.angle_gamma   90.00
#
_symmetry.space_group_name_H-M   'P 1'
#
loop_
_entity.id
_entity.type
_entity.pdbx_description
1 polymer ?
#
loop_
_entity_poly.entity_id
_entity_poly.type
_entity_poly.pdbx_seq_one_letter_code
_entity_poly.pdbx_strand_id
1 'polypeptide(L)' 'MSAKVVKKLPIHVQSSQNRVLIKGGRIVNDDQMFDADVYIEDGIIKQVGPHLVVPGGIRVIEARG' A
#
# COMPACT_ATOMS: atom_id res chain seq x y z
N MET A 1 21.32 -11.73 29.95
CA MET A 1 20.44 -10.77 29.27
C MET A 1 20.58 -10.96 27.78
N SER A 2 19.58 -11.59 27.15
CA SER A 2 19.63 -12.10 25.76
C SER A 2 19.55 -10.94 24.75
N ALA A 3 20.54 -10.85 23.86
CA ALA A 3 20.45 -9.99 22.68
C ALA A 3 19.39 -10.58 21.74
N LYS A 4 18.23 -9.93 21.65
CA LYS A 4 17.23 -10.24 20.61
C LYS A 4 17.90 -10.06 19.25
N VAL A 5 18.19 -11.17 18.58
CA VAL A 5 18.62 -11.19 17.18
C VAL A 5 17.45 -10.66 16.36
N VAL A 6 17.50 -9.38 15.99
CA VAL A 6 16.59 -8.81 15.00
C VAL A 6 16.97 -9.47 13.68
N LYS A 7 16.19 -10.46 13.22
CA LYS A 7 16.34 -11.03 11.88
C LYS A 7 16.26 -9.85 10.90
N LYS A 8 17.40 -9.43 10.34
CA LYS A 8 17.44 -8.39 9.31
C LYS A 8 16.65 -8.93 8.13
N LEU A 9 15.40 -8.47 8.00
CA LEU A 9 14.60 -8.74 6.83
C LEU A 9 15.36 -8.21 5.62
N PRO A 10 15.28 -8.88 4.46
CA PRO A 10 15.92 -8.39 3.24
C PRO A 10 15.54 -6.92 3.01
N ILE A 11 16.46 -6.09 2.53
CA ILE A 11 16.25 -4.63 2.37
C ILE A 11 14.98 -4.34 1.55
N HIS A 12 14.69 -5.19 0.56
CA HIS A 12 13.49 -5.12 -0.28
C HIS A 12 12.15 -5.39 0.47
N VAL A 13 12.21 -6.02 1.66
CA VAL A 13 11.07 -6.25 2.56
C VAL A 13 10.91 -5.11 3.56
N GLN A 14 11.97 -4.36 3.87
CA GLN A 14 11.90 -3.20 4.77
C GLN A 14 11.35 -1.95 4.07
N SER A 15 11.71 -1.70 2.81
CA SER A 15 11.17 -0.56 2.04
C SER A 15 9.68 -0.70 1.71
N SER A 16 9.15 -1.92 1.70
CA SER A 16 7.74 -2.21 1.41
C SER A 16 6.81 -2.15 2.61
N GLN A 17 7.33 -2.08 3.84
CA GLN A 17 6.47 -2.07 5.04
C GLN A 17 5.54 -0.86 5.09
N ASN A 18 5.96 0.27 4.51
CA ASN A 18 5.22 1.51 4.57
C ASN A 18 4.47 1.85 3.27
N ARG A 19 4.57 0.99 2.24
CA ARG A 19 3.98 1.22 0.92
C ARG A 19 2.90 0.18 0.62
N VAL A 20 1.69 0.66 0.39
CA VAL A 20 0.53 -0.18 0.06
C VAL A 20 -0.15 0.35 -1.20
N LEU A 21 -0.46 -0.54 -2.14
CA LEU A 21 -1.36 -0.29 -3.25
C LEU A 21 -2.62 -1.11 -3.04
N ILE A 22 -3.75 -0.43 -2.87
CA ILE A 22 -5.09 -1.05 -2.89
C ILE A 22 -5.59 -0.97 -4.34
N LYS A 23 -5.88 -2.11 -4.96
CA LYS A 23 -6.19 -2.19 -6.39
C LYS A 23 -7.62 -2.67 -6.65
N GLY A 24 -8.29 -2.00 -7.60
CA GLY A 24 -9.58 -2.40 -8.13
C GLY A 24 -10.72 -2.34 -7.13
N GLY A 25 -10.66 -1.41 -6.17
CA GLY A 25 -11.69 -1.23 -5.15
C GLY A 25 -12.67 -0.11 -5.50
N ARG A 26 -13.84 -0.12 -4.86
CA ARG A 26 -14.77 1.01 -4.84
C ARG A 26 -14.43 1.93 -3.67
N ILE A 27 -14.01 3.15 -3.98
CA ILE A 27 -13.80 4.20 -2.99
C ILE A 27 -15.17 4.76 -2.60
N VAL A 28 -15.36 4.91 -1.29
CA VAL A 28 -16.61 5.39 -0.69
C VAL A 28 -16.28 6.60 0.16
N ASN A 29 -16.54 7.79 -0.38
CA ASN A 29 -16.47 9.04 0.35
C ASN A 29 -17.89 9.48 0.76
N ASP A 30 -17.99 10.55 1.54
CA ASP A 30 -19.28 11.11 1.99
C ASP A 30 -20.08 11.74 0.83
N ASP A 31 -19.39 12.25 -0.19
CA ASP A 31 -19.96 12.89 -1.36
C ASP A 31 -20.29 11.92 -2.50
N GLN A 32 -19.41 10.96 -2.78
CA GLN A 32 -19.54 10.07 -3.93
C GLN A 32 -18.81 8.72 -3.77
N MET A 33 -19.16 7.79 -4.66
CA MET A 33 -18.50 6.49 -4.78
C MET A 33 -17.98 6.29 -6.20
N PHE A 34 -16.77 5.75 -6.33
CA PHE A 34 -16.19 5.45 -7.65
C PHE A 34 -15.13 4.34 -7.56
N ASP A 35 -14.90 3.65 -8.67
CA ASP A 35 -13.91 2.56 -8.75
C ASP A 35 -12.52 3.14 -9.07
N ALA A 36 -11.52 2.86 -8.23
CA ALA A 36 -10.15 3.35 -8.39
C ALA A 36 -9.14 2.53 -7.55
N ASP A 37 -7.86 2.76 -7.82
CA ASP A 37 -6.76 2.29 -6.99
C ASP A 37 -6.33 3.39 -6.00
N VAL A 38 -5.76 2.98 -4.86
CA VAL A 38 -5.26 3.88 -3.81
C VAL A 38 -3.82 3.53 -3.47
N TYR A 39 -2.91 4.49 -3.64
CA TYR A 39 -1.51 4.37 -3.21
C TYR A 39 -1.30 5.07 -1.87
N ILE A 40 -0.73 4.33 -0.92
CA ILE A 40 -0.44 4.77 0.44
C ILE A 40 1.05 4.63 0.70
N GLU A 41 1.67 5.68 1.24
CA GLU A 41 3.07 5.70 1.67
C GLU A 41 3.18 6.41 3.03
N ASP A 42 3.84 5.75 3.99
CA ASP A 42 4.03 6.25 5.36
C ASP A 42 2.72 6.62 6.05
N GLY A 43 1.66 5.85 5.79
CA GLY A 43 0.32 6.06 6.34
C GLY A 43 -0.47 7.20 5.68
N ILE A 44 0.06 7.83 4.63
CA ILE A 44 -0.58 8.92 3.90
C ILE A 44 -1.04 8.42 2.53
N ILE A 45 -2.28 8.72 2.16
CA ILE A 45 -2.77 8.53 0.78
C ILE A 45 -2.02 9.51 -0.12
N LYS A 46 -1.14 8.99 -0.97
CA LYS A 46 -0.33 9.80 -1.90
C LYS A 46 -1.05 10.02 -3.23
N GLN A 47 -1.81 9.02 -3.67
CA GLN A 47 -2.50 9.08 -4.96
C GLN A 47 -3.76 8.22 -4.95
N VAL A 48 -4.77 8.71 -5.66
CA VAL A 48 -6.04 8.02 -5.93
C VAL A 48 -6.30 8.13 -7.43
N GLY A 49 -6.65 7.03 -8.07
CA GLY A 49 -7.02 7.02 -9.48
C GLY A 49 -7.04 5.63 -10.09
N PRO A 50 -7.57 5.48 -11.31
CA PRO A 50 -7.58 4.19 -11.99
C PRO A 50 -6.18 3.81 -12.49
N HIS A 51 -5.83 2.53 -12.41
CA HIS A 51 -4.63 1.94 -13.03
C HIS A 51 -3.31 2.63 -12.60
N LEU A 52 -3.11 2.81 -11.29
CA LEU A 52 -1.95 3.53 -10.79
C LEU A 52 -0.63 2.82 -11.13
N VAL A 53 0.33 3.62 -11.62
CA VAL A 53 1.74 3.21 -11.79
C VAL A 53 2.50 3.69 -10.55
N VAL A 54 3.06 2.75 -9.79
CA VAL A 54 3.69 3.02 -8.49
C VAL A 54 5.12 2.45 -8.45
N PRO A 55 5.99 2.97 -7.56
CA PRO A 55 7.33 2.43 -7.39
C PRO A 55 7.34 0.95 -6.99
N GLY A 56 8.42 0.24 -7.31
CA GLY A 56 8.63 -1.14 -6.88
C GLY A 56 8.79 -1.29 -5.36
N GLY A 57 8.67 -2.52 -4.87
CA GLY A 57 8.73 -2.80 -3.43
C GLY A 57 7.48 -2.31 -2.70
N ILE A 58 6.31 -2.65 -3.23
CA ILE A 58 5.01 -2.29 -2.67
C ILE A 58 4.21 -3.54 -2.30
N ARG A 59 3.43 -3.46 -1.22
CA ARG A 59 2.44 -4.49 -0.90
C ARG A 59 1.16 -4.21 -1.67
N VAL A 60 0.72 -5.14 -2.51
CA VAL A 60 -0.53 -5.04 -3.25
C VAL A 60 -1.66 -5.73 -2.48
N ILE A 61 -2.80 -5.07 -2.38
CA ILE A 61 -4.05 -5.59 -1.81
C ILE A 61 -5.11 -5.51 -2.91
N GLU A 62 -5.66 -6.64 -3.32
CA GLU A 62 -6.78 -6.70 -4.27
C GLU A 62 -8.09 -6.47 -3.52
N ALA A 63 -8.83 -5.44 -3.93
CA ALA A 63 -10.07 -5.00 -3.28
C ALA A 63 -11.31 -5.12 -4.19
N ARG A 64 -11.23 -5.98 -5.21
CA ARG A 64 -12.37 -6.26 -6.10
C ARG A 64 -13.45 -7.00 -5.31
N GLY A 65 -14.65 -6.42 -5.24
CA GLY A 65 -15.81 -6.98 -4.53
C GLY A 65 -16.97 -6.02 -4.49
#